data_AF-A0A960G9W0-F1
#
_entry.id   AF-A0A960G9W0-F1
#
_cell.length_a   1.000
_cell.length_b   1.000
_cell.length_c   1.000
_cell.angle_alpha   90.00
_cell.angle_beta   90.00
_cell.angle_gamma   90.00
#
_symmetry.space_group_name_H-M   'P 1'
#
loop_
_entity.id
_entity.type
_entity.pdbx_description
1 polymer ?
#
loop_
_entity_poly.entity_id
_entity_poly.type
_entity_poly.pdbx_seq_one_letter_code
_entity_poly.pdbx_strand_id
1 'polypeptide(L)'
;MATTADKYTRFDAADYLDGIDDAAAYLQIALEESTDDPTAVPRALGVIARSRNMSELARRVGMSRDGLYKALSAEGNPTWST
;
A
#
# COMPACT_ATOMS: atom_id res chain seq x y z
N MET A 1 7.10 41.64 14.05
CA MET A 1 6.25 40.76 13.22
C MET A 1 6.53 39.34 13.69
N ALA A 2 5.50 38.62 14.16
CA ALA A 2 5.68 37.25 14.64
C ALA A 2 5.64 36.30 13.44
N THR A 3 6.73 35.56 13.21
CA THR A 3 6.78 34.52 12.18
C THR A 3 6.06 33.30 12.74
N THR A 4 4.83 33.05 12.29
CA THR A 4 4.16 31.77 12.54
C THR A 4 4.91 30.70 11.75
N ALA A 5 5.53 29.74 12.43
CA ALA A 5 6.12 28.58 11.78
C ALA A 5 4.97 27.67 11.31
N ASP A 6 4.84 27.48 9.99
CA ASP A 6 3.86 26.57 9.43
C ASP A 6 4.15 25.13 9.88
N LYS A 7 3.09 24.42 10.31
CA LYS A 7 3.18 23.00 10.71
C LYS A 7 2.89 22.14 9.49
N TYR A 8 3.90 21.39 9.05
CA TYR A 8 3.75 20.38 8.00
C TYR A 8 3.88 18.96 8.58
N THR A 9 3.14 18.02 8.01
CA THR A 9 3.28 16.59 8.28
C THR A 9 3.94 15.90 7.09
N ARG A 10 4.66 14.80 7.34
CA ARG A 10 5.23 13.99 6.27
C ARG A 10 4.10 13.32 5.50
N PHE A 11 4.16 13.37 4.17
CA PHE A 11 3.22 12.67 3.30
C PHE A 11 3.50 11.16 3.30
N ASP A 12 2.44 10.36 3.45
CA ASP A 12 2.42 8.92 3.14
C ASP A 12 1.17 8.63 2.30
N ALA A 13 1.34 8.00 1.14
CA ALA A 13 0.23 7.63 0.26
C ALA A 13 -0.76 6.67 0.95
N ALA A 14 -0.28 5.87 1.92
CA ALA A 14 -1.12 4.93 2.66
C ALA A 14 -2.23 5.61 3.47
N ASP A 15 -2.06 6.88 3.84
CA ASP A 15 -3.08 7.66 4.57
C ASP A 15 -4.28 8.07 3.69
N TYR A 16 -4.20 7.87 2.38
CA TYR A 16 -5.20 8.32 1.39
C TYR A 16 -5.82 7.16 0.59
N LEU A 17 -5.55 5.90 0.99
CA LEU A 17 -6.21 4.73 0.43
C LEU A 17 -7.37 4.33 1.35
N ASP A 18 -8.52 4.96 1.15
CA ASP A 18 -9.69 4.85 2.03
C ASP A 18 -10.54 3.60 1.72
N GLY A 19 -10.44 3.07 0.50
CA GLY A 19 -11.22 1.92 0.05
C GLY A 19 -10.47 0.92 -0.83
N ILE A 20 -11.17 -0.16 -1.15
CA ILE A 20 -10.65 -1.18 -2.08
C ILE A 20 -10.52 -0.64 -3.50
N ASP A 21 -11.36 0.32 -3.88
CA ASP A 21 -11.31 0.97 -5.19
C ASP A 21 -10.06 1.84 -5.32
N ASP A 22 -9.68 2.58 -4.26
CA ASP A 22 -8.43 3.34 -4.24
C ASP A 22 -7.22 2.41 -4.31
N ALA A 23 -7.24 1.31 -3.55
CA ALA A 23 -6.17 0.32 -3.59
C ALA A 23 -6.05 -0.35 -4.97
N ALA A 24 -7.17 -0.64 -5.63
CA ALA A 24 -7.19 -1.22 -6.97
C ALA A 24 -6.66 -0.23 -8.02
N ALA A 25 -7.10 1.03 -7.97
CA ALA A 25 -6.59 2.08 -8.86
C ALA A 25 -5.09 2.32 -8.64
N TYR A 26 -4.64 2.34 -7.38
CA TYR A 26 -3.23 2.50 -7.03
C TYR A 26 -2.37 1.34 -7.53
N LEU A 27 -2.87 0.10 -7.41
CA LEU A 27 -2.20 -1.09 -7.97
C LEU A 27 -2.17 -1.07 -9.50
N GLN A 28 -3.24 -0.61 -10.15
CA GLN A 28 -3.29 -0.50 -11.60
C GLN A 28 -2.20 0.44 -12.13
N ILE A 29 -2.05 1.62 -11.52
CA ILE A 29 -0.97 2.56 -11.85
C ILE A 29 0.40 1.89 -11.68
N ALA A 30 0.60 1.18 -10.57
CA ALA A 30 1.86 0.48 -10.31
C ALA A 30 2.16 -0.65 -11.31
N LEU A 31 1.13 -1.31 -11.86
CA LEU A 31 1.29 -2.31 -12.92
C LEU A 31 1.70 -1.66 -14.24
N GLU A 32 1.12 -0.51 -14.59
CA GLU A 32 1.52 0.26 -15.77
C GLU A 32 2.99 0.73 -15.65
N GLU A 33 3.36 1.28 -14.50
CA GLU A 33 4.73 1.72 -14.19
C GLU A 33 5.74 0.55 -14.14
N SER A 34 5.28 -0.68 -13.90
CA SER A 34 6.17 -1.85 -13.75
C SER A 34 6.95 -2.22 -15.00
N THR A 35 6.50 -1.72 -16.16
CA THR A 35 7.21 -1.85 -17.44
C THR A 35 8.58 -1.17 -17.38
N ASP A 36 8.67 -0.04 -16.67
CA ASP A 36 9.89 0.77 -16.55
C ASP A 36 10.57 0.62 -15.19
N ASP A 37 9.80 0.44 -14.10
CA ASP A 37 10.29 0.22 -12.75
C ASP A 37 9.73 -1.09 -12.16
N PRO A 38 10.50 -2.20 -12.18
CA PRO A 38 10.03 -3.47 -11.65
C PRO A 38 9.75 -3.44 -10.13
N THR A 39 10.16 -2.38 -9.43
CA THR A 39 9.85 -2.20 -8.00
C THR A 39 8.52 -1.49 -7.75
N ALA A 40 7.84 -0.99 -8.80
CA ALA A 40 6.57 -0.26 -8.67
C ALA A 40 5.47 -1.10 -8.01
N VAL A 41 5.26 -2.34 -8.48
CA VAL A 41 4.26 -3.26 -7.91
C VAL A 41 4.56 -3.58 -6.43
N PRO A 42 5.75 -4.09 -6.05
CA PRO A 42 6.01 -4.38 -4.63
C PRO A 42 5.97 -3.13 -3.74
N ARG A 43 6.39 -1.96 -4.24
CA ARG A 43 6.22 -0.68 -3.52
C ARG A 43 4.75 -0.37 -3.27
N ALA A 44 3.91 -0.51 -4.29
CA ALA A 44 2.48 -0.23 -4.18
C ALA A 44 1.77 -1.19 -3.24
N LEU A 45 2.11 -2.49 -3.31
CA LEU A 45 1.64 -3.49 -2.35
C LEU A 45 2.02 -3.13 -0.91
N GLY A 46 3.24 -2.62 -0.70
CA GLY A 46 3.67 -2.14 0.61
C GLY A 46 2.87 -0.92 1.12
N VAL A 47 2.49 0.01 0.23
CA VAL A 47 1.62 1.16 0.57
C VAL A 47 0.21 0.69 0.90
N ILE A 48 -0.37 -0.16 0.04
CA ILE A 48 -1.70 -0.75 0.24
C ILE A 48 -1.73 -1.48 1.59
N ALA A 49 -0.71 -2.29 1.91
CA ALA A 49 -0.61 -3.00 3.18
C ALA A 49 -0.69 -2.07 4.40
N ARG A 50 -0.05 -0.91 4.35
CA ARG A 50 -0.07 0.08 5.43
C ARG A 50 -1.38 0.87 5.54
N SER A 51 -2.23 0.83 4.52
CA SER A 51 -3.53 1.52 4.55
C SER A 51 -4.43 0.99 5.67
N ARG A 52 -5.36 1.85 6.13
CA ARG A 52 -6.20 1.60 7.31
C ARG A 52 -7.19 0.43 7.13
N ASN A 53 -7.35 -0.09 5.91
CA ASN A 53 -8.35 -1.11 5.58
C ASN A 53 -7.84 -2.57 5.59
N MET A 54 -6.64 -2.81 6.13
CA MET A 54 -5.99 -4.13 6.07
C MET A 54 -6.75 -5.25 6.78
N SER A 55 -7.54 -4.94 7.80
CA SER A 55 -8.40 -5.93 8.48
C SER A 55 -9.56 -6.42 7.62
N GLU A 56 -10.16 -5.54 6.82
CA GLU A 56 -11.20 -5.91 5.84
C GLU A 56 -10.60 -6.74 4.71
N LEU A 57 -9.46 -6.30 4.17
CA LEU A 57 -8.77 -6.98 3.08
C LEU A 57 -8.35 -8.39 3.49
N ALA A 58 -7.68 -8.54 4.64
CA ALA A 58 -7.26 -9.83 5.20
C ALA A 58 -8.43 -10.82 5.32
N ARG A 59 -9.58 -10.36 5.82
CA ARG A 59 -10.78 -11.21 5.93
C ARG A 59 -11.31 -11.66 4.57
N ARG A 60 -11.32 -10.76 3.57
CA ARG A 60 -11.80 -11.07 2.21
C ARG A 60 -10.89 -12.06 1.48
N VAL A 61 -9.58 -11.97 1.68
CA VAL A 61 -8.59 -12.85 1.02
C VAL A 61 -8.25 -14.11 1.84
N GLY A 62 -8.91 -14.32 2.98
CA GLY A 62 -8.70 -15.51 3.82
C GLY A 62 -7.33 -15.57 4.50
N MET A 63 -6.67 -14.43 4.71
CA MET A 63 -5.38 -14.35 5.39
C MET A 63 -5.50 -13.72 6.77
N SER A 64 -4.55 -14.03 7.68
CA SER A 64 -4.38 -13.24 8.89
C SER A 64 -3.76 -11.88 8.55
N ARG A 65 -4.04 -10.86 9.37
CA ARG A 65 -3.50 -9.51 9.17
C ARG A 65 -1.97 -9.51 9.13
N ASP A 66 -1.32 -10.24 10.03
CA ASP A 66 0.15 -10.39 10.06
C ASP A 66 0.69 -11.18 8.86
N GLY A 67 -0.02 -12.22 8.42
CA GLY A 67 0.33 -12.98 7.22
C GLY A 67 0.27 -12.12 5.97
N LEU A 68 -0.77 -11.28 5.87
CA LEU A 68 -0.94 -10.34 4.77
C LEU A 68 0.14 -9.24 4.79
N TYR A 69 0.46 -8.66 5.95
CA TYR A 69 1.56 -7.70 6.08
C TYR A 69 2.92 -8.29 5.68
N LYS A 70 3.20 -9.53 6.10
CA LYS A 70 4.45 -10.21 5.76
C LYS A 70 4.54 -10.54 4.27
N ALA A 71 3.43 -10.89 3.63
CA ALA A 71 3.40 -11.17 2.19
C ALA A 71 3.63 -9.91 1.34
N LEU A 72 3.16 -8.75 1.80
CA LEU A 72 3.20 -7.48 1.06
C LEU A 72 4.34 -6.54 1.47
N SER A 73 5.18 -6.92 2.43
CA SER A 73 6.33 -6.10 2.84
C SER A 73 7.47 -6.17 1.82
N ALA A 74 8.42 -5.23 1.90
CA ALA A 74 9.60 -5.19 1.03
C ALA A 74 10.49 -6.44 1.15
N GLU A 75 10.41 -7.14 2.28
CA GLU A 75 11.12 -8.41 2.56
C GLU A 75 10.23 -9.63 2.34
N GLY A 76 8.96 -9.40 1.98
CA GLY A 76 7.97 -10.43 1.73
C GLY A 76 8.23 -11.16 0.41
N ASN A 77 7.88 -12.44 0.38
CA ASN A 77 7.81 -13.22 -0.85
C ASN A 77 6.33 -13.48 -1.16
N PRO A 78 5.63 -12.56 -1.84
CA PRO A 78 4.25 -12.80 -2.28
C PRO A 78 4.29 -13.91 -3.35
N THR A 79 4.20 -15.16 -2.91
CA THR A 79 4.14 -16.29 -3.82
C THR A 79 2.76 -16.32 -4.45
N TRP A 80 2.69 -16.15 -5.77
CA TRP A 80 1.46 -16.32 -6.54
C TRP A 80 1.20 -17.82 -6.67
N SER A 81 0.30 -18.36 -5.85
CA SER A 81 -0.24 -19.70 -6.07
C SER A 81 -1.41 -19.58 -7.04
N THR A 82 -1.23 -20.10 -8.26
CA THR A 82 -2.31 -20.40 -9.21
C THR A 82 -3.13 -21.59 -8.77
#